data_AF-A0A562PK12-F1
#
_entry.id   AF-A0A562PK12-F1
#
_cell.length_a   1.000
_cell.length_b   1.000
_cell.length_c   1.000
_cell.angle_alpha   90.00
_cell.angle_beta   90.00
_cell.angle_gamma   90.00
#
_symmetry.space_group_name_H-M   'P 1'
#
loop_
_entity.id
_entity.type
_entity.pdbx_description
1 polymer ?
#
loop_
_entity_poly.entity_id
_entity_poly.type
_entity_poly.pdbx_seq_one_letter_code
_entity_poly.pdbx_strand_id
1 'polypeptide(L)'
;MSAPQATRAALWAEPNFRWLLGGGMLSMIGDQFTLIALPWLVLKLTGDPLALGVVIALMSIPRAVFILVGGALVDRYSPLRVMMLSKHASALLLFALAALTLSGSATLPLVYALALGIGLAQAFAIPSGTAMLPQTVPAPLLQAANGTMMGMRQLSMLAGPLLAALLLALAGGGATVTDARPLGLAFAVDCASFVISAFTLARVRPLADAPRAAETHVLRAVGAGLAMVWRDTALRTCFLYWGLVAFCVGGAMQVALPLLARDVLHGASSLGVLMGAHGAGTLLGMVLAARAPRLGLPFGAMLLLGDALAGLLLVPLGAVGALWQAILLLLALGVLAGYLQVAIFTWIGRRVAPQMLGRAMSIFLFIFMGLAPLSAAFTGAILQYVSLATLYAAGGALLTGCAAFAWLFTPMRTITAAGRYNAPSRE
;
A
#
# COMPACT_ATOMS: atom_id res chain seq x y z
N MET A 1 4.85 32.26 -15.22
CA MET A 1 5.28 30.99 -14.58
C MET A 1 5.28 31.08 -13.03
N SER A 2 4.42 31.89 -12.40
CA SER A 2 4.65 32.40 -11.03
C SER A 2 3.78 31.82 -9.90
N ALA A 3 2.57 31.30 -10.18
CA ALA A 3 1.66 30.86 -9.11
C ALA A 3 2.04 29.50 -8.44
N PRO A 4 2.36 28.41 -9.17
CA PRO A 4 2.62 27.11 -8.55
C PRO A 4 3.94 27.04 -7.76
N GLN A 5 4.94 27.83 -8.17
CA GLN A 5 6.23 27.91 -7.49
C GLN A 5 6.13 28.69 -6.17
N ALA A 6 5.36 29.79 -6.16
CA ALA A 6 5.08 30.56 -4.94
C ALA A 6 4.34 29.71 -3.89
N THR A 7 3.36 28.89 -4.32
CA THR A 7 2.64 27.97 -3.42
C THR A 7 3.55 26.89 -2.82
N ARG A 8 4.53 26.38 -3.58
CA ARG A 8 5.50 25.40 -3.06
C ARG A 8 6.46 26.02 -2.06
N ALA A 9 7.01 27.20 -2.35
CA ALA A 9 7.89 27.91 -1.42
C ALA A 9 7.18 28.25 -0.10
N ALA A 10 5.92 28.71 -0.19
CA ALA A 10 5.08 28.97 0.97
C ALA A 10 4.78 27.68 1.79
N LEU A 11 4.55 26.55 1.12
CA LEU A 11 4.33 25.27 1.80
C LEU A 11 5.57 24.81 2.59
N TRP A 12 6.78 24.99 2.03
CA TRP A 12 8.03 24.67 2.74
C TRP A 12 8.39 25.69 3.83
N ALA A 13 7.79 26.88 3.83
CA ALA A 13 7.91 27.84 4.91
C ALA A 13 7.03 27.46 6.12
N GLU A 14 5.95 26.69 5.92
CA GLU A 14 5.00 26.28 6.96
C GLU A 14 5.64 25.24 7.93
N PRO A 15 5.93 25.61 9.20
CA PRO A 15 6.64 24.72 10.12
C PRO A 15 5.86 23.45 10.45
N ASN A 16 4.55 23.55 10.62
CA ASN A 16 3.68 22.41 10.89
C ASN A 16 3.75 21.38 9.76
N PHE A 17 3.74 21.84 8.51
CA PHE A 17 3.86 20.96 7.35
C PHE A 17 5.20 20.23 7.35
N ARG A 18 6.31 20.92 7.65
CA ARG A 18 7.64 20.30 7.71
C ARG A 18 7.74 19.22 8.79
N TRP A 19 7.21 19.49 9.98
CA TRP A 19 7.18 18.50 11.07
C TRP A 19 6.33 17.28 10.71
N LEU A 20 5.14 17.50 10.15
CA LEU A 20 4.26 16.41 9.69
C LEU A 20 4.90 15.60 8.57
N LEU A 21 5.49 16.26 7.58
CA LEU A 21 6.10 15.61 6.43
C LEU A 21 7.32 14.78 6.86
N GLY A 22 8.23 15.36 7.65
CA GLY A 22 9.44 14.65 8.10
C GLY A 22 9.12 13.42 8.95
N GLY A 23 8.23 13.57 9.95
CA GLY A 23 7.79 12.47 10.78
C GLY A 23 7.02 11.39 10.01
N GLY A 24 6.11 11.80 9.14
CA GLY A 24 5.33 10.91 8.29
C GLY A 24 6.24 10.10 7.36
N MET A 25 7.09 10.78 6.59
CA MET A 25 8.05 10.17 5.68
C MET A 25 8.92 9.12 6.37
N LEU A 26 9.50 9.46 7.52
CA LEU A 26 10.40 8.56 8.23
C LEU A 26 9.66 7.30 8.70
N SER A 27 8.46 7.45 9.25
CA SER A 27 7.64 6.30 9.63
C SER A 27 7.22 5.43 8.44
N MET A 28 6.95 6.05 7.28
CA MET A 28 6.60 5.29 6.07
C MET A 28 7.77 4.51 5.49
N ILE A 29 8.99 5.01 5.66
CA ILE A 29 10.22 4.28 5.32
C ILE A 29 10.45 3.16 6.34
N GLY A 30 10.27 3.44 7.64
CA GLY A 30 10.35 2.47 8.73
C GLY A 30 9.42 1.27 8.52
N ASP A 31 8.15 1.53 8.17
CA ASP A 31 7.15 0.49 7.90
C ASP A 31 7.65 -0.54 6.85
N GLN A 32 8.51 -0.14 5.90
CA GLN A 32 9.08 -1.04 4.89
C GLN A 32 10.09 -2.03 5.47
N PHE A 33 10.78 -1.66 6.55
CA PHE A 33 11.67 -2.58 7.26
C PHE A 33 10.87 -3.71 7.90
N THR A 34 9.78 -3.39 8.59
CA THR A 34 8.88 -4.40 9.16
C THR A 34 8.19 -5.21 8.08
N LEU A 35 7.76 -4.59 6.98
CA LEU A 35 7.14 -5.28 5.84
C LEU A 35 8.03 -6.38 5.25
N ILE A 36 9.35 -6.20 5.26
CA ILE A 36 10.32 -7.19 4.78
C ILE A 36 10.74 -8.15 5.90
N ALA A 37 11.03 -7.64 7.09
CA ALA A 37 11.58 -8.44 8.18
C ALA A 37 10.56 -9.40 8.80
N LEU A 38 9.29 -8.98 8.92
CA LEU A 38 8.24 -9.79 9.56
C LEU A 38 7.96 -11.09 8.80
N PRO A 39 7.77 -11.08 7.46
CA PRO A 39 7.64 -12.33 6.70
C PRO A 39 8.81 -13.28 6.89
N TRP A 40 10.04 -12.74 6.87
CA TRP A 40 11.26 -13.52 7.05
C TRP A 40 11.38 -14.13 8.45
N LEU A 41 11.01 -13.38 9.49
CA LEU A 41 10.99 -13.90 10.85
C LEU A 41 10.05 -15.10 10.96
N VAL A 42 8.83 -14.99 10.43
CA VAL A 42 7.84 -16.07 10.49
C VAL A 42 8.32 -17.31 9.73
N LEU A 43 8.83 -17.11 8.51
CA LEU A 43 9.36 -18.20 7.70
C LEU A 43 10.58 -18.87 8.33
N LYS A 44 11.40 -18.12 9.09
CA LYS A 44 12.53 -18.65 9.84
C LYS A 44 12.10 -19.43 11.09
N LEU A 45 11.05 -18.99 11.76
CA LEU A 45 10.51 -19.65 12.96
C LEU A 45 9.75 -20.94 12.63
N THR A 46 9.07 -21.00 11.49
CA THR A 46 8.08 -22.06 11.23
C THR A 46 8.33 -22.86 9.97
N GLY A 47 8.96 -22.26 8.95
CA GLY A 47 8.98 -22.85 7.62
C GLY A 47 7.66 -22.71 6.84
N ASP A 48 6.56 -22.36 7.50
CA ASP A 48 5.18 -22.59 7.05
C ASP A 48 4.54 -21.36 6.37
N PRO A 49 4.13 -21.45 5.09
CA PRO A 49 3.41 -20.38 4.41
C PRO A 49 2.04 -20.05 5.01
N LEU A 50 1.35 -20.99 5.67
CA LEU A 50 0.09 -20.69 6.34
C LEU A 50 0.32 -19.77 7.53
N ALA A 51 1.33 -20.06 8.36
CA ALA A 51 1.72 -19.19 9.46
C ALA A 51 2.02 -17.77 8.99
N LEU A 52 2.71 -17.61 7.86
CA LEU A 52 2.96 -16.31 7.23
C LEU A 52 1.66 -15.61 6.82
N GLY A 53 0.76 -16.33 6.13
CA GLY A 53 -0.54 -15.80 5.73
C GLY A 53 -1.37 -15.32 6.93
N VAL A 54 -1.34 -16.07 8.04
CA VAL A 54 -2.02 -15.72 9.30
C VAL A 54 -1.42 -14.46 9.93
N VAL A 55 -0.09 -14.30 9.96
CA VAL A 55 0.54 -13.05 10.47
C VAL A 55 0.08 -11.83 9.69
N ILE A 56 0.11 -11.91 8.36
CA ILE A 56 -0.29 -10.80 7.49
C ILE A 56 -1.77 -10.47 7.69
N ALA A 57 -2.61 -11.50 7.85
CA ALA A 57 -4.03 -11.36 8.15
C ALA A 57 -4.27 -10.69 9.51
N LEU A 58 -3.58 -11.13 10.56
CA LEU A 58 -3.68 -10.53 11.91
C LEU A 58 -3.25 -9.07 11.94
N MET A 59 -2.25 -8.70 11.14
CA MET A 59 -1.79 -7.30 11.06
C MET A 59 -2.76 -6.42 10.26
N SER A 60 -3.44 -6.98 9.25
CA SER A 60 -4.12 -6.17 8.24
C SER A 60 -5.65 -6.19 8.31
N ILE A 61 -6.28 -7.31 8.71
CA ILE A 61 -7.74 -7.39 8.87
C ILE A 61 -8.24 -6.43 9.95
N PRO A 62 -7.68 -6.42 11.18
CA PRO A 62 -8.11 -5.47 12.20
C PRO A 62 -7.88 -4.04 11.73
N ARG A 63 -6.74 -3.76 11.10
CA ARG A 63 -6.45 -2.45 10.51
C ARG A 63 -7.54 -2.02 9.53
N ALA A 64 -7.96 -2.89 8.62
CA ALA A 64 -9.01 -2.60 7.64
C ALA A 64 -10.37 -2.35 8.29
N VAL A 65 -10.76 -3.17 9.27
CA VAL A 65 -12.03 -3.02 10.01
C VAL A 65 -12.05 -1.71 10.79
N PHE A 66 -10.98 -1.43 11.55
CA PHE A 66 -10.90 -0.24 12.39
C PHE A 66 -10.63 1.04 11.61
N ILE A 67 -10.10 1.00 10.38
CA ILE A 67 -10.06 2.18 9.49
C ILE A 67 -11.48 2.70 9.20
N LEU A 68 -12.45 1.81 8.99
CA LEU A 68 -13.84 2.20 8.70
C LEU A 68 -14.51 2.90 9.89
N VAL A 69 -14.20 2.44 11.12
CA VAL A 69 -14.73 3.00 12.36
C VAL A 69 -13.90 4.18 12.85
N GLY A 70 -12.61 4.20 12.51
CA GLY A 70 -11.60 5.10 13.04
C GLY A 70 -11.87 6.56 12.73
N GLY A 71 -12.58 6.88 11.64
CA GLY A 71 -13.03 8.24 11.35
C GLY A 71 -13.92 8.81 12.47
N ALA A 72 -14.95 8.08 12.88
CA ALA A 72 -15.86 8.53 13.94
C ALA A 72 -15.15 8.66 15.31
N LEU A 73 -14.17 7.80 15.59
CA LEU A 73 -13.37 7.88 16.81
C LEU A 73 -12.43 9.09 16.79
N VAL A 74 -11.79 9.34 15.64
CA VAL A 74 -10.92 10.50 15.39
C VAL A 74 -11.69 11.81 15.37
N ASP A 75 -12.99 11.80 15.06
CA ASP A 75 -13.85 13.00 15.15
C ASP A 75 -14.25 13.29 16.60
N ARG A 76 -14.48 12.23 17.41
CA ARG A 76 -14.84 12.36 18.83
C ARG A 76 -13.66 12.78 19.71
N TYR A 77 -12.47 12.26 19.41
CA TYR A 77 -11.23 12.59 20.11
C TYR A 77 -10.39 13.55 19.25
N SER A 78 -9.37 14.20 19.79
CA SER A 78 -8.50 15.04 18.94
C SER A 78 -7.67 14.16 17.99
N PRO A 79 -7.66 14.42 16.66
CA PRO A 79 -6.88 13.63 15.69
C PRO A 79 -5.38 13.54 16.03
N LEU A 80 -4.83 14.63 16.60
CA LEU A 80 -3.44 14.68 17.05
C LEU A 80 -3.18 13.72 18.21
N ARG A 81 -4.11 13.62 19.18
CA ARG A 81 -3.97 12.70 20.31
C ARG A 81 -4.09 11.24 19.88
N VAL A 82 -5.03 10.94 18.98
CA VAL A 82 -5.22 9.58 18.46
C VAL A 82 -4.00 9.13 17.65
N MET A 83 -3.47 10.01 16.79
CA MET A 83 -2.23 9.74 16.05
C MET A 83 -1.04 9.55 17.00
N MET A 84 -0.88 10.42 18.00
CA MET A 84 0.19 10.29 18.99
C MET A 84 0.12 8.93 19.71
N LEU A 85 -1.06 8.52 20.18
CA LEU A 85 -1.24 7.21 20.83
C LEU A 85 -0.86 6.06 19.90
N SER A 86 -1.31 6.12 18.64
CA SER A 86 -0.96 5.15 17.59
C SER A 86 0.55 5.03 17.41
N LYS A 87 1.26 6.17 17.38
CA LYS A 87 2.73 6.19 17.24
C LYS A 87 3.44 5.55 18.44
N HIS A 88 3.02 5.87 19.66
CA HIS A 88 3.62 5.31 20.88
C HIS A 88 3.34 3.80 21.02
N ALA A 89 2.09 3.38 20.76
CA ALA A 89 1.73 1.97 20.78
C ALA A 89 2.51 1.18 19.74
N SER A 90 2.64 1.70 18.51
CA SER A 90 3.44 1.06 17.45
C SER A 90 4.92 0.96 17.84
N ALA A 91 5.50 2.03 18.38
CA ALA A 91 6.89 2.02 18.86
C ALA A 91 7.12 0.96 19.95
N LEU A 92 6.22 0.87 20.94
CA LEU A 92 6.33 -0.12 22.02
C LEU A 92 6.24 -1.56 21.49
N LEU A 93 5.30 -1.83 20.59
CA LEU A 93 5.11 -3.16 20.00
C LEU A 93 6.29 -3.55 19.09
N LEU A 94 6.81 -2.61 18.30
CA LEU A 94 8.00 -2.82 17.48
C LEU A 94 9.26 -2.99 18.33
N PHE A 95 9.37 -2.26 19.44
CA PHE A 95 10.44 -2.46 20.42
C PHE A 95 10.40 -3.87 20.99
N ALA A 96 9.22 -4.35 21.42
CA ALA A 96 9.06 -5.71 21.91
C ALA A 96 9.42 -6.75 20.85
N LEU A 97 8.98 -6.56 19.60
CA LEU A 97 9.32 -7.43 18.48
C LEU A 97 10.83 -7.44 18.19
N ALA A 98 11.46 -6.26 18.21
CA ALA A 98 12.91 -6.12 18.04
C ALA A 98 13.67 -6.81 19.17
N ALA A 99 13.30 -6.58 20.42
CA ALA A 99 13.93 -7.16 21.60
C ALA A 99 13.85 -8.70 21.58
N LEU A 100 12.66 -9.26 21.34
CA LEU A 100 12.46 -10.72 21.25
C LEU A 100 13.25 -11.34 20.10
N THR A 101 13.35 -10.64 18.97
CA THR A 101 14.09 -11.12 17.80
C THR A 101 15.60 -11.07 18.06
N LEU A 102 16.10 -10.00 18.68
CA LEU A 102 17.51 -9.83 19.03
C LEU A 102 17.96 -10.78 20.16
N SER A 103 17.09 -11.07 21.12
CA SER A 103 17.35 -12.03 22.20
C SER A 103 17.23 -13.49 21.78
N GLY A 104 16.75 -13.76 20.55
CA GLY A 104 16.47 -15.12 20.07
C GLY A 104 15.28 -15.78 20.78
N SER A 105 14.44 -15.03 21.48
CA SER A 105 13.30 -15.53 22.26
C SER A 105 11.96 -15.37 21.52
N ALA A 106 11.98 -14.92 20.26
CA ALA A 106 10.79 -14.78 19.44
C ALA A 106 10.13 -16.16 19.19
N THR A 107 8.85 -16.27 19.51
CA THR A 107 8.03 -17.46 19.24
C THR A 107 6.83 -17.06 18.38
N LEU A 108 6.27 -18.03 17.63
CA LEU A 108 5.14 -17.76 16.75
C LEU A 108 3.93 -17.15 17.46
N PRO A 109 3.49 -17.61 18.65
CA PRO A 109 2.37 -16.99 19.36
C PRO A 109 2.63 -15.53 19.74
N LEU A 110 3.88 -15.19 20.14
CA LEU A 110 4.26 -13.81 20.44
C LEU A 110 4.23 -12.95 19.17
N VAL A 111 4.72 -13.47 18.05
CA VAL A 111 4.67 -12.77 16.75
C VAL A 111 3.22 -12.54 16.32
N TYR A 112 2.31 -13.50 16.53
CA TYR A 112 0.87 -13.34 16.27
C TYR A 112 0.26 -12.22 17.12
N ALA A 113 0.53 -12.23 18.43
CA ALA A 113 0.02 -11.20 19.34
C ALA A 113 0.55 -9.80 18.98
N LEU A 114 1.84 -9.69 18.65
CA LEU A 114 2.46 -8.41 18.27
C LEU A 114 1.96 -7.93 16.91
N ALA A 115 1.81 -8.81 15.91
CA ALA A 115 1.26 -8.45 14.60
C ALA A 115 -0.17 -7.91 14.72
N LEU A 116 -1.02 -8.58 15.52
CA LEU A 116 -2.36 -8.11 15.84
C LEU A 116 -2.33 -6.73 16.52
N GLY A 117 -1.48 -6.57 17.53
CA GLY A 117 -1.31 -5.30 18.25
C GLY A 117 -0.87 -4.17 17.32
N ILE A 118 0.10 -4.42 16.43
CA ILE A 118 0.61 -3.43 15.46
C ILE A 118 -0.51 -3.04 14.50
N GLY A 119 -1.25 -4.02 13.98
CA GLY A 119 -2.41 -3.77 13.12
C GLY A 119 -3.46 -2.86 13.76
N LEU A 120 -3.81 -3.13 15.02
CA LEU A 120 -4.74 -2.31 15.81
C LEU A 120 -4.19 -0.91 16.08
N ALA A 121 -2.93 -0.80 16.50
CA ALA A 121 -2.29 0.48 16.78
C ALA A 121 -2.26 1.36 15.52
N GLN A 122 -1.92 0.79 14.37
CA GLN A 122 -1.83 1.51 13.10
C GLN A 122 -3.17 1.77 12.40
N ALA A 123 -4.28 1.17 12.87
CA ALA A 123 -5.60 1.33 12.26
C ALA A 123 -6.07 2.81 12.20
N PHE A 124 -5.71 3.58 13.21
CA PHE A 124 -6.15 4.97 13.34
C PHE A 124 -5.21 5.98 12.66
N ALA A 125 -4.06 5.54 12.15
CA ALA A 125 -3.06 6.44 11.57
C ALA A 125 -3.57 7.14 10.31
N ILE A 126 -4.21 6.41 9.39
CA ILE A 126 -4.76 6.98 8.15
C ILE A 126 -5.86 8.02 8.44
N PRO A 127 -6.95 7.68 9.16
CA PRO A 127 -8.02 8.64 9.43
C PRO A 127 -7.52 9.85 10.23
N SER A 128 -6.64 9.65 11.21
CA SER A 128 -6.03 10.75 11.97
C SER A 128 -5.20 11.66 11.06
N GLY A 129 -4.37 11.10 10.18
CA GLY A 129 -3.52 11.88 9.28
C GLY A 129 -4.34 12.74 8.31
N THR A 130 -5.42 12.18 7.76
CA THR A 130 -6.34 12.92 6.87
C THR A 130 -7.10 14.03 7.59
N ALA A 131 -7.47 13.83 8.86
CA ALA A 131 -8.16 14.83 9.67
C ALA A 131 -7.20 15.92 10.20
N MET A 132 -5.92 15.59 10.44
CA MET A 132 -4.91 16.52 10.95
C MET A 132 -4.44 17.53 9.92
N LEU A 133 -4.30 17.14 8.64
CA LEU A 133 -3.73 18.01 7.61
C LEU A 133 -4.49 19.36 7.45
N PRO A 134 -5.84 19.41 7.36
CA PRO A 134 -6.57 20.67 7.29
C PRO A 134 -6.54 21.49 8.59
N GLN A 135 -6.19 20.88 9.73
CA GLN A 135 -6.06 21.59 11.02
C GLN A 135 -4.67 22.19 11.25
N THR A 136 -3.72 21.88 10.38
CA THR A 136 -2.29 22.16 10.60
C THR A 136 -1.67 22.93 9.43
N VAL A 137 -2.30 22.90 8.26
CA VAL A 137 -1.86 23.58 7.05
C VAL A 137 -2.96 24.52 6.56
N PRO A 138 -2.65 25.79 6.22
CA PRO A 138 -3.62 26.73 5.68
C PRO A 138 -4.37 26.20 4.44
N ALA A 139 -5.67 26.50 4.34
CA ALA A 139 -6.55 26.01 3.26
C ALA A 139 -6.00 26.21 1.83
N PRO A 140 -5.40 27.36 1.46
CA PRO A 140 -4.83 27.57 0.12
C PRO A 140 -3.67 26.64 -0.22
N LEU A 141 -3.01 26.06 0.79
CA LEU A 141 -1.85 25.18 0.63
C LEU A 141 -2.21 23.69 0.66
N LEU A 142 -3.46 23.32 1.00
CA LEU A 142 -3.86 21.92 1.19
C LEU A 142 -3.71 21.06 -0.05
N GLN A 143 -3.98 21.60 -1.24
CA GLN A 143 -3.78 20.85 -2.48
C GLN A 143 -2.29 20.53 -2.71
N ALA A 144 -1.41 21.50 -2.49
CA ALA A 144 0.03 21.32 -2.60
C ALA A 144 0.57 20.37 -1.52
N ALA A 145 0.03 20.45 -0.30
CA ALA A 145 0.37 19.56 0.81
C ALA A 145 -0.02 18.11 0.49
N ASN A 146 -1.25 17.87 0.04
CA ASN A 146 -1.72 16.54 -0.37
C ASN A 146 -0.90 15.97 -1.52
N GLY A 147 -0.58 16.79 -2.54
CA GLY A 147 0.27 16.38 -3.66
C GLY A 147 1.66 15.96 -3.21
N THR A 148 2.28 16.75 -2.32
CA THR A 148 3.60 16.44 -1.76
C THR A 148 3.56 15.16 -0.91
N MET A 149 2.54 14.99 -0.08
CA MET A 149 2.39 13.79 0.77
C MET A 149 2.22 12.51 -0.06
N MET A 150 1.43 12.58 -1.14
CA MET A 150 1.29 11.47 -2.08
C MET A 150 2.60 11.14 -2.81
N GLY A 151 3.33 12.16 -3.29
CA GLY A 151 4.64 11.96 -3.91
C GLY A 151 5.64 11.33 -2.95
N MET A 152 5.65 11.79 -1.69
CA MET A 152 6.52 11.26 -0.65
C MET A 152 6.19 9.81 -0.32
N ARG A 153 4.89 9.45 -0.22
CA ARG A 153 4.44 8.07 -0.05
C ARG A 153 4.98 7.15 -1.13
N GLN A 154 4.92 7.58 -2.39
CA GLN A 154 5.42 6.79 -3.51
C GLN A 154 6.94 6.62 -3.46
N LEU A 155 7.66 7.69 -3.08
CA LEU A 155 9.11 7.63 -2.90
C LEU A 155 9.50 6.71 -1.73
N SER A 156 8.75 6.71 -0.62
CA SER A 156 8.97 5.77 0.49
C SER A 156 8.71 4.31 0.07
N MET A 157 7.70 4.04 -0.77
CA MET A 157 7.45 2.71 -1.32
C MET A 157 8.55 2.22 -2.27
N LEU A 158 9.27 3.12 -2.93
CA LEU A 158 10.46 2.78 -3.73
C LEU A 158 11.69 2.56 -2.84
N ALA A 159 12.03 3.58 -2.05
CA ALA A 159 13.31 3.65 -1.36
C ALA A 159 13.34 2.75 -0.12
N GLY A 160 12.21 2.62 0.60
CA GLY A 160 12.16 1.86 1.84
C GLY A 160 12.51 0.39 1.68
N PRO A 161 11.94 -0.36 0.71
CA PRO A 161 12.35 -1.74 0.48
C PRO A 161 13.83 -1.92 0.16
N LEU A 162 14.41 -0.99 -0.62
CA LEU A 162 15.83 -0.99 -0.95
C LEU A 162 16.72 -0.72 0.27
N LEU A 163 16.33 0.24 1.12
CA LEU A 163 17.04 0.55 2.37
C LEU A 163 16.96 -0.60 3.36
N ALA A 164 15.82 -1.26 3.46
CA ALA A 164 15.64 -2.47 4.25
C ALA A 164 16.49 -3.63 3.71
N ALA A 165 16.52 -3.83 2.39
CA ALA A 165 17.38 -4.83 1.74
C ALA A 165 18.86 -4.58 2.07
N LEU A 166 19.31 -3.32 1.97
CA LEU A 166 20.67 -2.91 2.24
C LEU A 166 21.05 -3.17 3.70
N LEU A 167 20.19 -2.81 4.64
CA LEU A 167 20.41 -3.11 6.06
C LEU A 167 20.54 -4.61 6.29
N LEU A 168 19.65 -5.42 5.72
CA LEU A 168 19.68 -6.87 5.88
C LEU A 168 20.93 -7.50 5.25
N ALA A 169 21.40 -6.96 4.12
CA ALA A 169 22.63 -7.42 3.46
C ALA A 169 23.89 -7.08 4.28
N LEU A 170 23.98 -5.84 4.78
CA LEU A 170 25.13 -5.36 5.55
C LEU A 170 25.19 -6.00 6.95
N ALA A 171 24.04 -6.11 7.63
CA ALA A 171 23.97 -6.72 8.96
C ALA A 171 24.03 -8.25 8.93
N GLY A 172 23.68 -8.87 7.80
CA GLY A 172 23.64 -10.33 7.63
C GLY A 172 24.95 -10.98 7.20
N GLY A 173 26.04 -10.22 7.04
CA GLY A 173 27.38 -10.78 6.84
C GLY A 173 27.61 -11.57 5.54
N GLY A 174 26.76 -11.40 4.51
CA GLY A 174 26.90 -12.09 3.23
C GLY A 174 26.59 -13.59 3.30
N ALA A 175 25.45 -13.97 2.73
CA ALA A 175 25.10 -15.34 2.31
C ALA A 175 24.70 -16.40 3.36
N THR A 176 24.72 -16.15 4.68
CA THR A 176 24.11 -17.11 5.64
C THR A 176 23.24 -16.41 6.69
N VAL A 177 21.91 -16.40 6.48
CA VAL A 177 20.91 -15.84 7.42
C VAL A 177 20.65 -16.83 8.58
N THR A 178 21.70 -17.31 9.24
CA THR A 178 21.58 -18.09 10.47
C THR A 178 21.25 -17.20 11.67
N ASP A 179 21.65 -15.92 11.65
CA ASP A 179 21.38 -14.97 12.73
C ASP A 179 20.05 -14.22 12.55
N ALA A 180 19.25 -14.12 13.62
CA ALA A 180 18.03 -13.30 13.65
C ALA A 180 18.34 -11.79 13.84
N ARG A 181 19.62 -11.45 14.06
CA ARG A 181 20.10 -10.09 14.32
C ARG A 181 19.71 -9.06 13.25
N PRO A 182 19.84 -9.33 11.93
CA PRO A 182 19.46 -8.35 10.90
C PRO A 182 17.98 -8.03 10.93
N LEU A 183 17.13 -9.04 11.21
CA LEU A 183 15.68 -8.87 11.33
C LEU A 183 15.34 -8.03 12.58
N GLY A 184 15.99 -8.30 13.71
CA GLY A 184 15.86 -7.52 14.93
C GLY A 184 16.26 -6.05 14.75
N LEU A 185 17.34 -5.79 14.02
CA LEU A 185 17.78 -4.44 13.66
C LEU A 185 16.78 -3.73 12.74
N ALA A 186 16.17 -4.45 11.78
CA ALA A 186 15.13 -3.89 10.93
C ALA A 186 13.91 -3.42 11.75
N PHE A 187 13.45 -4.22 12.72
CA PHE A 187 12.37 -3.80 13.64
C PHE A 187 12.79 -2.64 14.55
N ALA A 188 14.05 -2.61 14.99
CA ALA A 188 14.58 -1.50 15.79
C ALA A 188 14.63 -0.19 15.01
N VAL A 189 15.00 -0.24 13.72
CA VAL A 189 14.95 0.93 12.82
C VAL A 189 13.51 1.42 12.65
N ASP A 190 12.55 0.52 12.45
CA ASP A 190 11.15 0.91 12.37
C ASP A 190 10.64 1.51 13.70
N CYS A 191 10.96 0.90 14.84
CA CYS A 191 10.68 1.44 16.17
C CYS A 191 11.23 2.87 16.32
N ALA A 192 12.49 3.10 15.97
CA ALA A 192 13.11 4.43 16.02
C ALA A 192 12.39 5.43 15.10
N SER A 193 11.95 4.97 13.91
CA SER A 193 11.16 5.78 12.98
C SER A 193 9.84 6.26 13.62
N PHE A 194 9.17 5.40 14.37
CA PHE A 194 7.94 5.73 15.09
C PHE A 194 8.18 6.69 16.26
N VAL A 195 9.27 6.51 17.01
CA VAL A 195 9.66 7.42 18.10
C VAL A 195 9.97 8.82 17.56
N ILE A 196 10.75 8.92 16.48
CA ILE A 196 11.07 10.20 15.83
C ILE A 196 9.80 10.81 15.22
N SER A 197 8.92 9.99 14.64
CA SER A 197 7.61 10.44 14.13
C SER A 197 6.72 10.99 15.26
N ALA A 198 6.72 10.36 16.44
CA ALA A 198 6.00 10.87 17.61
C ALA A 198 6.60 12.21 18.11
N PHE A 199 7.93 12.31 18.16
CA PHE A 199 8.62 13.54 18.55
C PHE A 199 8.32 14.71 17.60
N THR A 200 8.41 14.48 16.30
CA THR A 200 8.09 15.49 15.28
C THR A 200 6.62 15.89 15.34
N LEU A 201 5.72 14.92 15.53
CA LEU A 201 4.28 15.18 15.71
C LEU A 201 3.98 16.01 16.95
N ALA A 202 4.71 15.82 18.05
CA ALA A 202 4.57 16.64 19.26
C ALA A 202 4.95 18.11 19.05
N ARG A 203 5.70 18.44 17.99
CA ARG A 203 6.02 19.83 17.60
C ARG A 203 4.92 20.50 16.77
N VAL A 204 3.95 19.75 16.27
CA VAL A 204 2.86 20.26 15.44
C VAL A 204 1.84 20.97 16.32
N ARG A 205 1.52 22.22 15.98
CA ARG A 205 0.52 23.02 16.70
C ARG A 205 -0.73 23.19 15.84
N PRO A 206 -1.91 22.74 16.29
CA PRO A 206 -3.15 22.99 15.57
C PRO A 206 -3.38 24.49 15.36
N LEU A 207 -3.94 24.86 14.21
CA LEU A 207 -4.36 26.23 13.92
C LEU A 207 -5.54 26.60 14.83
N ALA A 208 -5.51 27.80 15.41
CA ALA A 208 -6.52 28.27 16.38
C ALA A 208 -7.94 28.30 15.79
N ASP A 209 -8.06 28.68 14.52
CA ASP A 209 -9.33 28.79 13.78
C ASP A 209 -9.58 27.60 12.83
N ALA A 210 -8.96 26.44 13.11
CA ALA A 210 -9.18 25.26 12.28
C ALA A 210 -10.68 24.91 12.25
N PRO A 211 -11.30 24.76 11.05
CA PRO A 211 -12.68 24.34 10.96
C PRO A 211 -12.83 23.01 11.71
N ARG A 212 -13.72 22.96 12.71
CA ARG A 212 -14.14 21.68 13.28
C ARG A 212 -14.72 20.86 12.13
N ALA A 213 -14.26 19.61 12.00
CA ALA A 213 -14.81 18.71 11.00
C ALA A 213 -16.33 18.69 11.19
N ALA A 214 -17.08 19.07 10.15
CA ALA A 214 -18.53 18.98 10.18
C ALA A 214 -18.90 17.52 10.46
N GLU A 215 -19.80 17.28 11.41
CA GLU A 215 -20.34 15.95 11.74
C GLU A 215 -21.01 15.37 10.48
N THR A 216 -20.20 14.74 9.64
CA THR A 216 -20.70 14.01 8.50
C THR A 216 -20.77 12.58 8.96
N HIS A 217 -21.96 12.03 9.15
CA HIS A 217 -22.11 10.62 9.52
C HIS A 217 -21.29 9.76 8.55
N VAL A 218 -20.16 9.22 9.03
CA VAL A 218 -19.19 8.47 8.21
C VAL A 218 -19.89 7.34 7.45
N LEU A 219 -20.82 6.65 8.12
CA LEU A 219 -21.65 5.59 7.51
C LEU A 219 -22.54 6.11 6.38
N ARG A 220 -23.12 7.31 6.51
CA ARG A 220 -23.92 7.94 5.45
C ARG A 220 -23.02 8.38 4.28
N ALA A 221 -21.82 8.86 4.55
CA ALA A 221 -20.83 9.21 3.52
C ALA A 221 -20.32 7.98 2.76
N VAL A 222 -20.08 6.86 3.46
CA VAL A 222 -19.74 5.55 2.88
C VAL A 222 -20.90 5.04 2.03
N GLY A 223 -22.14 5.08 2.56
CA GLY A 223 -23.34 4.68 1.83
C GLY A 223 -23.56 5.50 0.55
N ALA A 224 -23.32 6.82 0.59
CA ALA A 224 -23.37 7.68 -0.59
C ALA A 224 -22.28 7.35 -1.61
N GLY A 225 -21.07 6.98 -1.16
CA GLY A 225 -19.99 6.52 -2.03
C GLY A 225 -20.34 5.19 -2.72
N LEU A 226 -20.83 4.21 -1.96
CA LEU A 226 -21.25 2.91 -2.49
C LEU A 226 -22.41 3.05 -3.47
N ALA A 227 -23.43 3.85 -3.13
CA ALA A 227 -24.54 4.14 -4.03
C ALA A 227 -24.08 4.80 -5.34
N MET A 228 -23.09 5.70 -5.27
CA MET A 228 -22.49 6.33 -6.45
C MET A 228 -21.77 5.31 -7.34
N VAL A 229 -20.95 4.41 -6.76
CA VAL A 229 -20.31 3.33 -7.51
C VAL A 229 -21.36 2.39 -8.12
N TRP A 230 -22.42 2.07 -7.40
CA TRP A 230 -23.43 1.10 -7.85
C TRP A 230 -24.36 1.63 -8.96
N ARG A 231 -24.62 2.94 -8.96
CA ARG A 231 -25.45 3.62 -9.97
C ARG A 231 -24.74 3.82 -11.31
N ASP A 232 -23.42 3.94 -11.31
CA ASP A 232 -22.63 4.05 -12.53
C ASP A 232 -22.11 2.67 -12.97
N THR A 233 -22.64 2.16 -14.07
CA THR A 233 -22.29 0.84 -14.62
C THR A 233 -20.79 0.65 -14.82
N ALA A 234 -20.06 1.68 -15.27
CA ALA A 234 -18.62 1.56 -15.51
C ALA A 234 -17.84 1.56 -14.19
N LEU A 235 -18.20 2.41 -13.21
CA LEU A 235 -17.59 2.37 -11.88
C LEU A 235 -17.84 1.02 -11.21
N ARG A 236 -19.09 0.56 -11.20
CA ARG A 236 -19.45 -0.75 -10.63
C ARG A 236 -18.61 -1.88 -11.23
N THR A 237 -18.51 -1.93 -12.56
CA THR A 237 -17.78 -3.00 -13.25
C THR A 237 -16.28 -2.93 -12.96
N CYS A 238 -15.67 -1.73 -13.00
CA CYS A 238 -14.25 -1.53 -12.66
C CYS A 238 -13.93 -1.89 -11.21
N PHE A 239 -14.75 -1.47 -10.25
CA PHE A 239 -14.49 -1.74 -8.84
C PHE A 239 -14.65 -3.21 -8.49
N LEU A 240 -15.65 -3.91 -9.05
CA LEU A 240 -15.80 -5.35 -8.88
C LEU A 240 -14.60 -6.10 -9.48
N TYR A 241 -14.17 -5.70 -10.69
CA TYR A 241 -13.01 -6.26 -11.36
C TYR A 241 -11.71 -6.05 -10.56
N TRP A 242 -11.45 -4.84 -10.05
CA TRP A 242 -10.28 -4.60 -9.20
C TRP A 242 -10.33 -5.38 -7.89
N GLY A 243 -11.52 -5.63 -7.34
CA GLY A 243 -11.67 -6.53 -6.19
C GLY A 243 -11.20 -7.94 -6.50
N LEU A 244 -11.62 -8.47 -7.65
CA LEU A 244 -11.18 -9.78 -8.13
C LEU A 244 -9.67 -9.81 -8.36
N VAL A 245 -9.11 -8.82 -9.07
CA VAL A 245 -7.66 -8.73 -9.33
C VAL A 245 -6.86 -8.61 -8.02
N ALA A 246 -7.29 -7.75 -7.09
CA ALA A 246 -6.63 -7.58 -5.80
C ALA A 246 -6.62 -8.88 -4.98
N PHE A 247 -7.72 -9.65 -5.02
CA PHE A 247 -7.78 -10.96 -4.36
C PHE A 247 -6.93 -12.02 -5.06
N CYS A 248 -6.82 -12.02 -6.39
CA CYS A 248 -6.04 -13.02 -7.12
C CYS A 248 -4.52 -12.79 -7.02
N VAL A 249 -4.08 -11.53 -7.02
CA VAL A 249 -2.66 -11.16 -7.11
C VAL A 249 -2.06 -10.79 -5.74
N GLY A 250 -2.87 -10.28 -4.81
CA GLY A 250 -2.39 -9.71 -3.55
C GLY A 250 -1.51 -10.68 -2.73
N GLY A 251 -1.97 -11.91 -2.56
CA GLY A 251 -1.29 -12.94 -1.79
C GLY A 251 -0.06 -13.52 -2.49
N ALA A 252 -0.03 -13.51 -3.83
CA ALA A 252 1.17 -13.87 -4.57
C ALA A 252 2.32 -12.90 -4.25
N MET A 253 2.05 -11.59 -4.19
CA MET A 253 3.05 -10.59 -3.84
C MET A 253 3.40 -10.57 -2.34
N GLN A 254 2.45 -10.89 -1.46
CA GLN A 254 2.64 -10.79 0.00
C GLN A 254 3.16 -12.07 0.66
N VAL A 255 2.88 -13.26 0.10
CA VAL A 255 3.24 -14.56 0.67
C VAL A 255 4.16 -15.32 -0.28
N ALA A 256 3.76 -15.51 -1.53
CA ALA A 256 4.52 -16.34 -2.46
C ALA A 256 5.87 -15.71 -2.85
N LEU A 257 5.96 -14.37 -2.91
CA LEU A 257 7.21 -13.68 -3.24
C LEU A 257 8.25 -13.81 -2.10
N PRO A 258 7.92 -13.60 -0.81
CA PRO A 258 8.82 -13.97 0.28
C PRO A 258 9.27 -15.43 0.27
N LEU A 259 8.38 -16.38 -0.05
CA LEU A 259 8.77 -17.79 -0.17
C LEU A 259 9.72 -18.02 -1.35
N LEU A 260 9.45 -17.44 -2.52
CA LEU A 260 10.36 -17.50 -3.67
C LEU A 260 11.75 -16.96 -3.34
N ALA A 261 11.79 -15.82 -2.62
CA ALA A 261 13.02 -15.21 -2.15
C ALA A 261 13.82 -16.10 -1.18
N ARG A 262 13.12 -16.87 -0.33
CA ARG A 262 13.73 -17.81 0.62
C ARG A 262 14.20 -19.10 -0.05
N ASP A 263 13.30 -19.76 -0.78
CA ASP A 263 13.47 -21.14 -1.22
C ASP A 263 14.33 -21.24 -2.48
N VAL A 264 14.31 -20.20 -3.33
CA VAL A 264 14.95 -20.23 -4.67
C VAL A 264 16.07 -19.19 -4.81
N LEU A 265 15.92 -18.02 -4.20
CA LEU A 265 16.82 -16.87 -4.41
C LEU A 265 17.77 -16.58 -3.23
N HIS A 266 17.79 -17.49 -2.26
CA HIS A 266 18.77 -17.62 -1.18
C HIS A 266 19.07 -16.34 -0.37
N GLY A 267 18.04 -15.61 0.08
CA GLY A 267 18.24 -14.69 1.23
C GLY A 267 17.27 -13.52 1.36
N ALA A 268 17.24 -12.93 2.55
CA ALA A 268 16.34 -11.81 2.89
C ALA A 268 16.62 -10.52 2.11
N SER A 269 17.86 -10.34 1.67
CA SER A 269 18.25 -9.25 0.77
C SER A 269 17.57 -9.37 -0.60
N SER A 270 17.32 -10.59 -1.10
CA SER A 270 16.67 -10.79 -2.40
C SER A 270 15.25 -10.25 -2.42
N LEU A 271 14.47 -10.43 -1.36
CA LEU A 271 13.10 -9.89 -1.25
C LEU A 271 13.09 -8.36 -1.38
N GLY A 272 13.99 -7.68 -0.70
CA GLY A 272 14.08 -6.22 -0.77
C GLY A 272 14.57 -5.72 -2.13
N VAL A 273 15.49 -6.44 -2.80
CA VAL A 273 15.89 -6.15 -4.19
C VAL A 273 14.73 -6.35 -5.16
N LEU A 274 13.95 -7.42 -4.99
CA LEU A 274 12.78 -7.73 -5.81
C LEU A 274 11.67 -6.67 -5.65
N MET A 275 11.35 -6.29 -4.41
CA MET A 275 10.40 -5.20 -4.14
C MET A 275 10.93 -3.86 -4.67
N GLY A 276 12.24 -3.61 -4.56
CA GLY A 276 12.90 -2.45 -5.15
C GLY A 276 12.79 -2.42 -6.68
N ALA A 277 13.01 -3.54 -7.36
CA ALA A 277 12.83 -3.68 -8.80
C ALA A 277 11.37 -3.41 -9.22
N HIS A 278 10.40 -3.98 -8.48
CA HIS A 278 8.98 -3.71 -8.70
C HIS A 278 8.63 -2.22 -8.51
N GLY A 279 9.15 -1.58 -7.45
CA GLY A 279 8.97 -0.15 -7.19
C GLY A 279 9.62 0.73 -8.27
N ALA A 280 10.83 0.39 -8.72
CA ALA A 280 11.54 1.11 -9.78
C ALA A 280 10.77 1.01 -11.11
N GLY A 281 10.29 -0.19 -11.43
CA GLY A 281 9.40 -0.42 -12.56
C GLY A 281 8.14 0.45 -12.45
N THR A 282 7.50 0.48 -11.29
CA THR A 282 6.31 1.30 -11.03
C THR A 282 6.55 2.77 -11.33
N LEU A 283 7.66 3.35 -10.88
CA LEU A 283 7.99 4.75 -11.20
C LEU A 283 8.25 4.96 -12.69
N LEU A 284 8.98 4.04 -13.34
CA LEU A 284 9.19 4.09 -14.78
C LEU A 284 7.85 4.06 -15.53
N GLY A 285 6.94 3.17 -15.14
CA GLY A 285 5.57 3.09 -15.66
C GLY A 285 4.77 4.38 -15.49
N MET A 286 4.87 5.02 -14.33
CA MET A 286 4.23 6.33 -14.09
C MET A 286 4.79 7.42 -15.00
N VAL A 287 6.11 7.47 -15.18
CA VAL A 287 6.78 8.43 -16.08
C VAL A 287 6.37 8.18 -17.53
N LEU A 288 6.31 6.91 -17.94
CA LEU A 288 5.83 6.52 -19.27
C LEU A 288 4.38 6.92 -19.49
N ALA A 289 3.49 6.72 -18.52
CA ALA A 289 2.09 7.16 -18.61
C ALA A 289 1.95 8.69 -18.74
N ALA A 290 2.89 9.45 -18.16
CA ALA A 290 2.89 10.91 -18.25
C ALA A 290 3.47 11.44 -19.58
N ARG A 291 4.40 10.71 -20.21
CA ARG A 291 5.15 11.17 -21.39
C ARG A 291 4.76 10.51 -22.71
N ALA A 292 4.27 9.27 -22.68
CA ALA A 292 3.92 8.56 -23.89
C ALA A 292 2.60 9.08 -24.47
N PRO A 293 2.47 9.15 -25.81
CA PRO A 293 1.18 9.38 -26.44
C PRO A 293 0.20 8.30 -25.98
N ARG A 294 -1.07 8.68 -25.75
CA ARG A 294 -2.10 7.71 -25.35
C ARG A 294 -2.24 6.66 -26.45
N LEU A 295 -2.32 5.40 -26.07
CA LEU A 295 -2.30 4.24 -26.98
C LEU A 295 -3.50 4.14 -27.95
N GLY A 296 -4.33 5.17 -28.11
CA GLY A 296 -5.54 5.14 -28.96
C GLY A 296 -6.63 4.16 -28.48
N LEU A 297 -6.34 3.36 -27.46
CA LEU A 297 -7.25 2.36 -26.88
C LEU A 297 -8.24 3.01 -25.89
N PRO A 298 -9.48 2.48 -25.80
CA PRO A 298 -10.36 2.76 -24.67
C PRO A 298 -9.69 2.40 -23.34
N PHE A 299 -10.05 3.14 -22.28
CA PHE A 299 -9.48 2.92 -20.94
C PHE A 299 -9.62 1.47 -20.48
N GLY A 300 -10.82 0.90 -20.60
CA GLY A 300 -11.05 -0.46 -20.12
C GLY A 300 -10.37 -1.52 -21.00
N ALA A 301 -10.22 -1.30 -22.31
CA ALA A 301 -9.42 -2.19 -23.16
C ALA A 301 -7.94 -2.18 -22.76
N MET A 302 -7.39 -1.00 -22.49
CA MET A 302 -6.01 -0.84 -22.01
C MET A 302 -5.80 -1.50 -20.64
N LEU A 303 -6.77 -1.37 -19.73
CA LEU A 303 -6.74 -2.04 -18.42
C LEU A 303 -6.69 -3.56 -18.58
N LEU A 304 -7.63 -4.12 -19.35
CA LEU A 304 -7.73 -5.58 -19.55
C LEU A 304 -6.51 -6.17 -20.26
N LEU A 305 -5.98 -5.49 -21.29
CA LEU A 305 -4.75 -5.92 -21.96
C LEU A 305 -3.55 -5.86 -21.03
N GLY A 306 -3.48 -4.81 -20.19
CA GLY A 306 -2.48 -4.70 -19.17
C GLY A 306 -2.55 -5.86 -18.19
N ASP A 307 -3.71 -6.10 -17.57
CA ASP A 307 -3.87 -7.19 -16.62
C ASP A 307 -3.64 -8.58 -17.24
N ALA A 308 -4.03 -8.77 -18.51
CA ALA A 308 -3.70 -10.00 -19.24
C ALA A 308 -2.19 -10.19 -19.39
N LEU A 309 -1.45 -9.12 -19.74
CA LEU A 309 0.00 -9.14 -19.82
C LEU A 309 0.67 -9.35 -18.45
N ALA A 310 0.14 -8.73 -17.38
CA ALA A 310 0.60 -9.01 -16.02
C ALA A 310 0.40 -10.48 -15.66
N GLY A 311 -0.74 -11.08 -16.02
CA GLY A 311 -1.02 -12.50 -15.81
C GLY A 311 0.02 -13.38 -16.52
N LEU A 312 0.34 -13.07 -17.77
CA LEU A 312 1.37 -13.78 -18.54
C LEU A 312 2.78 -13.62 -17.93
N LEU A 313 3.11 -12.45 -17.40
CA LEU A 313 4.40 -12.20 -16.74
C LEU A 313 4.50 -12.83 -15.34
N LEU A 314 3.37 -13.12 -14.68
CA LEU A 314 3.34 -13.82 -13.40
C LEU A 314 3.69 -15.30 -13.53
N VAL A 315 3.25 -15.97 -14.60
CA VAL A 315 3.50 -17.41 -14.83
C VAL A 315 4.99 -17.79 -14.73
N PRO A 316 5.93 -17.16 -15.47
CA PRO A 316 7.34 -17.54 -15.43
C PRO A 316 8.01 -17.25 -14.09
N LEU A 317 7.41 -16.43 -13.21
CA LEU A 317 7.98 -16.12 -11.90
C LEU A 317 8.11 -17.36 -11.01
N GLY A 318 7.21 -18.34 -11.21
CA GLY A 318 7.25 -19.62 -10.52
C GLY A 318 8.32 -20.60 -11.02
N ALA A 319 8.95 -20.31 -12.16
CA ALA A 319 10.00 -21.13 -12.78
C ALA A 319 11.37 -20.43 -12.80
N VAL A 320 11.50 -19.32 -12.08
CA VAL A 320 12.79 -18.61 -11.94
C VAL A 320 13.79 -19.53 -11.24
N GLY A 321 15.02 -19.59 -11.76
CA GLY A 321 16.16 -20.23 -11.12
C GLY A 321 17.27 -19.25 -10.70
N ALA A 322 17.18 -17.98 -11.11
CA ALA A 322 18.19 -16.96 -10.82
C ALA A 322 17.58 -15.59 -10.49
N LEU A 323 18.21 -14.87 -9.56
CA LEU A 323 17.71 -13.57 -9.07
C LEU A 323 17.48 -12.55 -10.18
N TRP A 324 18.34 -12.50 -11.19
CA TRP A 324 18.21 -11.57 -12.31
C TRP A 324 16.91 -11.79 -13.11
N GLN A 325 16.41 -13.03 -13.22
CA GLN A 325 15.16 -13.34 -13.92
C GLN A 325 13.97 -12.76 -13.17
N ALA A 326 13.91 -12.97 -11.86
CA ALA A 326 12.86 -12.39 -11.01
C ALA A 326 12.93 -10.86 -10.97
N ILE A 327 14.13 -10.27 -10.98
CA ILE A 327 14.30 -8.80 -11.09
C ILE A 327 13.68 -8.28 -12.39
N LEU A 328 13.99 -8.87 -13.54
CA LEU A 328 13.46 -8.43 -14.83
C LEU A 328 11.93 -8.58 -14.90
N LEU A 329 11.40 -9.71 -14.43
CA LEU A 329 9.95 -9.96 -14.39
C LEU A 329 9.23 -8.96 -13.47
N LEU A 330 9.74 -8.71 -12.27
CA LEU A 330 9.12 -7.76 -11.34
C LEU A 330 9.28 -6.31 -11.78
N LEU A 331 10.39 -5.96 -12.45
CA LEU A 331 10.56 -4.65 -13.09
C LEU A 331 9.48 -4.46 -14.16
N ALA A 332 9.26 -5.44 -15.04
CA ALA A 332 8.24 -5.38 -16.08
C ALA A 332 6.81 -5.30 -15.49
N LEU A 333 6.50 -6.14 -14.49
CA LEU A 333 5.25 -6.06 -13.74
C LEU A 333 5.06 -4.70 -13.07
N GLY A 334 6.14 -4.13 -12.53
CA GLY A 334 6.16 -2.79 -11.95
C GLY A 334 5.82 -1.73 -13.00
N VAL A 335 6.48 -1.74 -14.16
CA VAL A 335 6.20 -0.79 -15.27
C VAL A 335 4.72 -0.81 -15.64
N LEU A 336 4.16 -2.00 -15.76
CA LEU A 336 2.75 -2.16 -16.08
C LEU A 336 1.84 -1.64 -14.96
N ALA A 337 2.13 -2.00 -13.71
CA ALA A 337 1.38 -1.54 -12.54
C ALA A 337 1.38 -0.01 -12.42
N GLY A 338 2.54 0.63 -12.58
CA GLY A 338 2.66 2.09 -12.54
C GLY A 338 1.92 2.80 -13.67
N TYR A 339 2.00 2.25 -14.89
CA TYR A 339 1.27 2.81 -16.03
C TYR A 339 -0.25 2.71 -15.84
N LEU A 340 -0.74 1.53 -15.44
CA LEU A 340 -2.15 1.30 -15.16
C LEU A 340 -2.64 2.14 -13.98
N GLN A 341 -1.83 2.31 -12.93
CA GLN A 341 -2.18 3.13 -11.77
C GLN A 341 -2.48 4.58 -12.15
N VAL A 342 -1.65 5.20 -12.99
CA VAL A 342 -1.88 6.57 -13.48
C VAL A 342 -3.17 6.63 -14.30
N ALA A 343 -3.40 5.64 -15.17
CA ALA A 343 -4.61 5.57 -15.97
C ALA A 343 -5.88 5.45 -15.10
N ILE A 344 -5.86 4.55 -14.11
CA ILE A 344 -6.97 4.30 -13.18
C ILE A 344 -7.30 5.58 -12.39
N PHE A 345 -6.29 6.21 -11.78
CA PHE A 345 -6.50 7.40 -10.94
C PHE A 345 -7.01 8.58 -11.78
N THR A 346 -6.48 8.74 -12.99
CA THR A 346 -6.95 9.77 -13.94
C THR A 346 -8.39 9.50 -14.38
N TRP A 347 -8.74 8.24 -14.64
CA TRP A 347 -10.07 7.86 -15.07
C TRP A 347 -11.12 8.08 -13.96
N ILE A 348 -10.84 7.64 -12.73
CA ILE A 348 -11.71 7.91 -11.57
C ILE A 348 -11.88 9.42 -11.38
N GLY A 349 -10.77 10.17 -11.41
CA GLY A 349 -10.77 11.62 -11.24
C GLY A 349 -11.56 12.40 -12.29
N ARG A 350 -11.69 11.86 -13.51
CA ARG A 350 -12.49 12.48 -14.59
C ARG A 350 -13.95 12.06 -14.58
N ARG A 351 -14.24 10.84 -14.13
CA ARG A 351 -15.58 10.26 -14.14
C ARG A 351 -16.41 10.69 -12.93
N VAL A 352 -15.76 10.88 -11.78
CA VAL A 352 -16.42 11.21 -10.51
C VAL A 352 -16.40 12.72 -10.29
N ALA A 353 -17.54 13.28 -9.84
CA ALA A 353 -17.61 14.69 -9.46
C ALA A 353 -16.58 15.03 -8.36
N PRO A 354 -15.95 16.23 -8.37
CA PRO A 354 -14.88 16.59 -7.43
C PRO A 354 -15.23 16.35 -5.95
N GLN A 355 -16.47 16.64 -5.56
CA GLN A 355 -16.99 16.44 -4.19
C GLN A 355 -17.16 14.96 -3.79
N MET A 356 -17.20 14.05 -4.75
CA MET A 356 -17.36 12.60 -4.55
C MET A 356 -16.05 11.84 -4.77
N LEU A 357 -15.01 12.50 -5.29
CA LEU A 357 -13.72 11.87 -5.63
C LEU A 357 -13.07 11.21 -4.42
N GLY A 358 -13.05 11.89 -3.28
CA GLY A 358 -12.52 11.32 -2.03
C GLY A 358 -13.23 10.02 -1.64
N ARG A 359 -14.55 9.96 -1.80
CA ARG A 359 -15.36 8.77 -1.49
C ARG A 359 -15.07 7.62 -2.45
N ALA A 360 -14.94 7.90 -3.74
CA ALA A 360 -14.55 6.89 -4.73
C ALA A 360 -13.15 6.31 -4.43
N MET A 361 -12.19 7.18 -4.11
CA MET A 361 -10.83 6.77 -3.77
C MET A 361 -10.78 5.98 -2.45
N SER A 362 -11.62 6.30 -1.46
CA SER A 362 -11.72 5.49 -0.23
C SER A 362 -12.18 4.07 -0.50
N ILE A 363 -13.19 3.88 -1.36
CA ILE A 363 -13.66 2.54 -1.75
C ILE A 363 -12.56 1.80 -2.53
N PHE A 364 -11.87 2.50 -3.43
CA PHE A 364 -10.74 1.94 -4.17
C PHE A 364 -9.64 1.44 -3.20
N LEU A 365 -9.21 2.29 -2.26
CA LEU A 365 -8.22 1.89 -1.25
C LEU A 365 -8.71 0.75 -0.36
N PHE A 366 -9.99 0.73 0.00
CA PHE A 366 -10.58 -0.36 0.78
C PHE A 366 -10.51 -1.71 0.04
N ILE A 367 -10.74 -1.72 -1.27
CA ILE A 367 -10.62 -2.94 -2.08
C ILE A 367 -9.20 -3.52 -1.96
N PHE A 368 -8.18 -2.71 -2.21
CA PHE A 368 -6.79 -3.18 -2.20
C PHE A 368 -6.28 -3.48 -0.79
N MET A 369 -6.59 -2.65 0.21
CA MET A 369 -6.11 -2.85 1.58
C MET A 369 -6.93 -3.90 2.34
N GLY A 370 -8.21 -4.06 2.03
CA GLY A 370 -9.13 -4.97 2.71
C GLY A 370 -9.12 -6.39 2.14
N LEU A 371 -8.91 -6.56 0.83
CA LEU A 371 -8.82 -7.90 0.22
C LEU A 371 -7.41 -8.49 0.23
N ALA A 372 -6.35 -7.67 0.24
CA ALA A 372 -4.98 -8.17 0.29
C ALA A 372 -4.71 -9.15 1.45
N PRO A 373 -5.22 -8.93 2.69
CA PRO A 373 -5.00 -9.84 3.82
C PRO A 373 -5.73 -11.17 3.65
N LEU A 374 -6.94 -11.13 3.08
CA LEU A 374 -7.72 -12.33 2.77
C LEU A 374 -7.02 -13.14 1.67
N SER A 375 -6.48 -12.45 0.66
CA SER A 375 -5.67 -13.05 -0.40
C SER A 375 -4.39 -13.68 0.17
N ALA A 376 -3.71 -13.02 1.09
CA ALA A 376 -2.51 -13.54 1.75
C ALA A 376 -2.81 -14.79 2.59
N ALA A 377 -3.85 -14.77 3.42
CA ALA A 377 -4.28 -15.94 4.19
C ALA A 377 -4.64 -17.13 3.27
N PHE A 378 -5.43 -16.86 2.23
CA PHE A 378 -5.82 -17.87 1.24
C PHE A 378 -4.62 -18.45 0.50
N THR A 379 -3.68 -17.59 0.08
CA THR A 379 -2.44 -18.01 -0.58
C THR A 379 -1.57 -18.86 0.33
N GLY A 380 -1.43 -18.48 1.60
CA GLY A 380 -0.69 -19.24 2.60
C GLY A 380 -1.27 -20.65 2.80
N ALA A 381 -2.61 -20.77 2.85
CA ALA A 381 -3.29 -22.06 2.95
C ALA A 381 -3.10 -22.92 1.69
N ILE A 382 -3.25 -22.35 0.50
CA ILE A 382 -3.09 -23.08 -0.77
C ILE A 382 -1.66 -23.60 -0.95
N LEU A 383 -0.66 -22.83 -0.55
CA LEU A 383 0.75 -23.21 -0.64
C LEU A 383 1.14 -24.40 0.25
N GLN A 384 0.24 -24.88 1.12
CA GLN A 384 0.43 -26.17 1.80
C GLN A 384 0.20 -27.37 0.89
N TYR A 385 -0.55 -27.19 -0.20
CA TYR A 385 -0.98 -28.27 -1.10
C TYR A 385 -0.41 -28.14 -2.51
N VAL A 386 0.05 -26.95 -2.90
CA VAL A 386 0.58 -26.68 -4.25
C VAL A 386 1.95 -26.03 -4.20
N SER A 387 2.75 -26.26 -5.24
CA SER A 387 4.07 -25.61 -5.38
C SER A 387 3.95 -24.13 -5.73
N LEU A 388 5.01 -23.35 -5.44
CA LEU A 388 5.12 -21.95 -5.89
C LEU A 388 4.92 -21.81 -7.40
N ALA A 389 5.49 -22.73 -8.19
CA ALA A 389 5.32 -22.77 -9.64
C ALA A 389 3.84 -22.87 -10.04
N THR A 390 3.11 -23.78 -9.41
CA THR A 390 1.67 -23.99 -9.65
C THR A 390 0.86 -22.76 -9.23
N LEU A 391 1.19 -22.15 -8.08
CA LEU A 391 0.51 -20.95 -7.60
C LEU A 391 0.69 -19.77 -8.57
N TYR A 392 1.91 -19.49 -9.01
CA TYR A 392 2.17 -18.40 -9.95
C TYR A 392 1.56 -18.67 -11.33
N ALA A 393 1.60 -19.92 -11.80
CA ALA A 393 0.96 -20.32 -13.05
C ALA A 393 -0.57 -20.17 -12.96
N ALA A 394 -1.19 -20.67 -11.88
CA ALA A 394 -2.63 -20.57 -11.65
C ALA A 394 -3.07 -19.12 -11.43
N GLY A 395 -2.33 -18.32 -10.67
CA GLY A 395 -2.61 -16.91 -10.44
C GLY A 395 -2.49 -16.08 -11.72
N GLY A 396 -1.46 -16.35 -12.54
CA GLY A 396 -1.29 -15.74 -13.85
C GLY A 396 -2.41 -16.12 -14.81
N ALA A 397 -2.72 -17.41 -14.93
CA ALA A 397 -3.82 -17.92 -15.75
C ALA A 397 -5.18 -17.38 -15.29
N LEU A 398 -5.41 -17.27 -13.98
CA LEU A 398 -6.63 -16.71 -13.41
C LEU A 398 -6.75 -15.22 -13.73
N LEU A 399 -5.66 -14.44 -13.60
CA LEU A 399 -5.67 -13.02 -13.95
C LEU A 399 -5.93 -12.80 -15.44
N THR A 400 -5.24 -13.53 -16.31
CA THR A 400 -5.47 -13.49 -17.77
C THR A 400 -6.88 -13.97 -18.12
N GLY A 401 -7.38 -15.01 -17.45
CA GLY A 401 -8.73 -15.52 -17.60
C GLY A 401 -9.80 -14.52 -17.15
N CYS A 402 -9.57 -13.80 -16.04
CA CYS A 402 -10.44 -12.73 -15.57
C CYS A 402 -10.45 -11.55 -16.56
N ALA A 403 -9.29 -11.20 -17.12
CA ALA A 403 -9.20 -10.17 -18.15
C ALA A 403 -9.94 -10.59 -19.43
N ALA A 404 -9.79 -11.84 -19.88
CA ALA A 404 -10.49 -12.38 -21.04
C ALA A 404 -12.01 -12.48 -20.81
N PHE A 405 -12.43 -12.95 -19.63
CA PHE A 405 -13.84 -12.99 -19.24
C PHE A 405 -14.44 -11.58 -19.23
N ALA A 406 -13.76 -10.62 -18.61
CA ALA A 406 -14.21 -9.23 -18.60
C ALA A 406 -14.25 -8.64 -20.02
N TRP A 407 -13.31 -9.01 -20.89
CA TRP A 407 -13.31 -8.58 -22.29
C TRP A 407 -14.52 -9.08 -23.09
N LEU A 408 -14.92 -10.33 -22.85
CA LEU A 408 -15.99 -11.00 -23.60
C LEU A 408 -17.38 -10.69 -23.06
N PHE A 409 -17.54 -10.66 -21.73
CA PHE A 409 -18.84 -10.69 -21.07
C PHE A 409 -19.23 -9.39 -20.34
N THR A 410 -18.37 -8.36 -20.35
CA THR A 410 -18.64 -7.10 -19.66
C THR A 410 -18.46 -5.90 -20.59
N PRO A 411 -19.07 -4.72 -20.28
CA PRO A 411 -18.88 -3.52 -21.08
C PRO A 411 -17.49 -2.89 -20.92
N MET A 412 -16.55 -3.53 -20.20
CA MET A 412 -15.26 -2.94 -19.87
C MET A 412 -14.46 -2.49 -21.09
N ARG A 413 -14.38 -3.31 -22.14
CA ARG A 413 -13.58 -2.97 -23.33
C ARG A 413 -14.02 -1.67 -24.02
N THR A 414 -15.30 -1.30 -23.88
CA THR A 414 -15.87 -0.08 -24.46
C THR A 414 -15.84 1.12 -23.52
N ILE A 415 -15.38 0.96 -22.27
CA ILE A 415 -15.25 2.08 -21.33
C ILE A 415 -14.15 3.01 -21.85
N THR A 416 -14.57 4.17 -22.34
CA THR A 416 -13.67 5.22 -22.81
C THR A 416 -13.07 6.00 -21.64
N ALA A 417 -11.95 6.67 -21.91
CA ALA A 417 -11.47 7.71 -21.01
C ALA A 417 -12.55 8.80 -20.97
N ALA A 418 -13.28 8.88 -19.85
CA ALA A 418 -14.48 9.70 -19.73
C ALA A 418 -14.30 11.09 -20.37
N GLY A 419 -15.28 11.50 -21.20
CA GLY A 419 -15.45 12.90 -21.58
C GLY A 419 -15.56 13.77 -20.33
N ARG A 420 -15.12 15.04 -20.41
CA ARG A 420 -15.19 15.98 -19.29
C ARG A 420 -16.58 15.90 -18.64
N TYR A 421 -16.63 15.84 -17.31
CA TYR A 421 -17.88 15.96 -16.56
C TYR A 421 -18.61 17.24 -17.01
N ASN A 422 -19.65 17.07 -17.84
CA ASN A 422 -20.59 18.14 -18.13
C ASN A 422 -21.50 18.22 -16.91
N ALA A 423 -21.34 19.25 -16.10
CA ALA A 423 -22.30 19.53 -15.04
C ALA A 423 -23.70 19.60 -15.66
N PRO A 424 -24.75 19.03 -15.02
CA PRO A 424 -26.09 19.30 -15.47
C PRO A 424 -26.28 20.82 -15.47
N SER A 425 -26.68 21.37 -16.62
CA SER A 425 -27.17 22.74 -16.70
C SER A 425 -28.21 22.90 -15.61
N ARG A 426 -28.00 23.88 -14.73
CA ARG A 426 -29.06 24.33 -13.83
C ARG A 426 -30.15 24.88 -14.73
N GLU A 427 -31.19 24.08 -14.97
CA GLU A 427 -32.49 24.59 -15.39
C GLU A 427 -33.20 25.20 -14.17
#